data_AF-A0A344LHQ8-F1
#
_entry.id   AF-A0A344LHQ8-F1
#
_cell.length_a   1.000
_cell.length_b   1.000
_cell.length_c   1.000
_cell.angle_alpha   90.00
_cell.angle_beta   90.00
_cell.angle_gamma   90.00
#
_symmetry.space_group_name_H-M   'P 1'
#
loop_
_entity.id
_entity.type
_entity.pdbx_description
1 polymer ?
#
loop_
_entity_poly.entity_id
_entity_poly.type
_entity_poly.pdbx_seq_one_letter_code
_entity_poly.pdbx_strand_id
1 'polypeptide(L)'
;MEKTGIALDMSLDDEQSIDDLQVDPAKKFSGKVNGRRAFQVKDSVGDGGTCEVAVDMGAKARFIITVALGSNRPTDEACAEATKVAQAVEPELPKG
;
A
#
# COMPACT_ATOMS: atom_id res chain seq x y z
N MET A 1 -9.81 26.89 6.03
CA MET A 1 -8.44 26.55 5.62
C MET A 1 -8.31 25.04 5.78
N GLU A 2 -8.63 24.26 4.77
CA GLU A 2 -8.46 22.80 4.85
C GLU A 2 -6.96 22.50 4.87
N LYS A 3 -6.48 21.92 5.96
CA LYS A 3 -5.15 21.33 5.99
C LYS A 3 -5.19 20.10 5.09
N THR A 4 -4.73 20.23 3.85
CA THR A 4 -4.40 19.09 2.99
C THR A 4 -3.08 18.49 3.48
N GLY A 5 -3.17 17.60 4.46
CA GLY A 5 -2.04 16.82 4.95
C GLY A 5 -1.99 15.48 4.22
N ILE A 6 -0.79 15.02 3.88
CA ILE A 6 -0.55 13.65 3.45
C ILE A 6 0.16 12.95 4.60
N ALA A 7 -0.41 11.86 5.09
CA ALA A 7 0.29 10.94 5.97
C ALA A 7 0.78 9.75 5.15
N LEU A 8 2.04 9.38 5.38
CA LEU A 8 2.68 8.23 4.77
C LEU A 8 3.19 7.32 5.89
N ASP A 9 2.86 6.04 5.79
CA ASP A 9 3.44 4.98 6.59
C ASP A 9 4.15 3.96 5.69
N MET A 10 5.27 3.45 6.19
CA MET A 10 6.08 2.45 5.51
C MET A 10 6.46 1.36 6.50
N SER A 11 6.08 0.12 6.21
CA SER A 11 6.46 -1.03 7.04
C SER A 11 7.15 -2.10 6.21
N LEU A 12 8.22 -2.67 6.77
CA LEU A 12 8.85 -3.89 6.28
C LEU A 12 8.64 -4.97 7.34
N ASP A 13 8.26 -6.16 6.89
CA ASP A 13 7.96 -7.31 7.73
C ASP A 13 8.60 -8.53 7.07
N ASP A 14 9.58 -9.14 7.74
CA ASP A 14 10.35 -10.30 7.27
C ASP A 14 9.83 -11.63 7.82
N GLU A 15 8.70 -11.60 8.52
CA GLU A 15 8.04 -12.79 9.05
C GLU A 15 6.71 -13.13 8.34
N GLN A 16 6.12 -12.16 7.63
CA GLN A 16 4.83 -12.33 6.94
C GLN A 16 4.91 -12.12 5.42
N SER A 17 4.27 -13.03 4.68
CA SER A 17 4.02 -12.89 3.25
C SER A 17 2.92 -11.86 2.98
N ILE A 18 2.86 -11.35 1.75
CA ILE A 18 1.70 -10.55 1.29
C ILE A 18 0.39 -11.35 1.26
N ASP A 19 0.48 -12.68 1.23
CA ASP A 19 -0.70 -13.55 1.31
C ASP A 19 -1.30 -13.60 2.72
N ASP A 20 -0.52 -13.25 3.75
CA ASP A 20 -0.97 -13.22 5.14
C ASP A 20 -1.77 -11.96 5.49
N LEU A 21 -1.92 -11.01 4.56
CA LEU A 21 -2.72 -9.79 4.75
C LEU A 21 -4.18 -10.12 5.09
N GLN A 22 -4.57 -9.81 6.32
CA GLN A 22 -5.93 -9.94 6.83
C GLN A 22 -6.72 -8.65 6.55
N VAL A 23 -7.31 -8.57 5.35
CA VAL A 23 -8.11 -7.41 4.91
C VAL A 23 -9.41 -7.88 4.28
N ASP A 24 -10.38 -6.97 4.15
CA ASP A 24 -11.63 -7.23 3.42
C ASP A 24 -11.32 -7.60 1.95
N PRO A 25 -11.66 -8.83 1.50
CA PRO A 25 -11.41 -9.25 0.12
C PRO A 25 -12.08 -8.37 -0.93
N ALA A 26 -13.20 -7.71 -0.62
CA ALA A 26 -13.89 -6.80 -1.54
C ALA A 26 -13.10 -5.52 -1.80
N LYS A 27 -12.14 -5.19 -0.93
CA LYS A 27 -11.29 -4.00 -1.01
C LYS A 27 -9.87 -4.31 -1.49
N LYS A 28 -9.53 -5.60 -1.65
CA LYS A 28 -8.20 -6.08 -2.04
C LYS A 28 -8.13 -6.35 -3.54
N PHE A 29 -7.20 -5.67 -4.22
CA PHE A 29 -7.01 -5.75 -5.66
C PHE A 29 -5.61 -6.24 -5.99
N SER A 30 -5.50 -7.30 -6.79
CA SER A 30 -4.22 -7.84 -7.25
C SER A 30 -3.58 -6.96 -8.33
N GLY A 31 -2.26 -6.81 -8.28
CA GLY A 31 -1.51 -6.03 -9.24
C GLY A 31 -0.01 -6.31 -9.19
N LYS A 32 0.77 -5.35 -9.70
CA LYS A 32 2.23 -5.39 -9.68
C LYS A 32 2.82 -4.01 -9.42
N VAL A 33 3.94 -3.98 -8.71
CA VAL A 33 4.82 -2.81 -8.55
C VAL A 33 6.17 -3.19 -9.17
N ASN A 34 6.62 -2.47 -10.20
CA ASN A 34 7.86 -2.78 -10.93
C ASN A 34 8.01 -4.26 -11.36
N GLY A 35 6.90 -4.93 -11.66
CA GLY A 35 6.88 -6.35 -12.04
C GLY A 35 6.77 -7.34 -10.86
N ARG A 36 7.03 -6.89 -9.63
CA ARG A 36 6.85 -7.64 -8.39
C ARG A 36 5.36 -7.73 -8.04
N ARG A 37 4.92 -8.87 -7.53
CA ARG A 37 3.52 -9.08 -7.14
C ARG A 37 3.14 -8.09 -6.03
N ALA A 38 1.94 -7.55 -6.12
CA ALA A 38 1.44 -6.60 -5.14
C ALA A 38 -0.06 -6.73 -4.94
N PHE A 39 -0.53 -6.28 -3.78
CA PHE A 39 -1.93 -6.05 -3.47
C PHE A 39 -2.15 -4.57 -3.17
N GLN A 40 -3.22 -4.01 -3.71
CA GLN A 40 -3.73 -2.70 -3.32
C GLN A 40 -4.97 -2.90 -2.45
N VAL A 41 -5.05 -2.21 -1.32
CA VAL A 41 -6.22 -2.24 -0.44
C VAL A 41 -6.81 -0.85 -0.35
N LYS A 42 -8.00 -0.68 -0.92
CA LYS A 42 -8.74 0.60 -0.90
C LYS A 42 -9.41 0.81 0.45
N ASP A 43 -9.41 2.03 0.97
CA ASP A 43 -10.01 2.39 2.26
C ASP A 43 -9.54 1.49 3.40
N SER A 44 -8.21 1.29 3.48
CA SER A 44 -7.58 0.30 4.36
C SER A 44 -7.83 0.57 5.85
N VAL A 45 -8.07 1.84 6.24
CA VAL A 45 -8.41 2.22 7.62
C VAL A 45 -9.91 2.44 7.83
N GLY A 46 -10.76 2.14 6.83
CA GLY A 46 -12.20 2.34 6.89
C GLY A 46 -12.67 3.77 6.58
N ASP A 47 -11.74 4.71 6.46
CA ASP A 47 -11.99 6.10 6.07
C ASP A 47 -11.67 6.31 4.58
N GLY A 48 -12.59 6.99 3.88
CA GLY A 48 -12.37 7.44 2.51
C GLY A 48 -11.11 8.28 2.38
N GLY A 49 -10.35 8.08 1.29
CA GLY A 49 -9.09 8.81 1.06
C GLY A 49 -7.86 8.14 1.68
N THR A 50 -7.92 6.83 1.93
CA THR A 50 -6.78 6.02 2.37
C THR A 50 -6.54 4.84 1.46
N CYS A 51 -5.28 4.46 1.27
CA CYS A 51 -4.94 3.29 0.48
C CYS A 51 -3.63 2.65 0.95
N GLU A 52 -3.61 1.33 0.91
CA GLU A 52 -2.45 0.51 1.18
C GLU A 52 -1.96 -0.17 -0.10
N VAL A 53 -0.64 -0.24 -0.30
CA VAL A 53 0.00 -1.05 -1.33
C VAL A 53 1.01 -1.97 -0.66
N ALA A 54 0.71 -3.25 -0.64
CA ALA A 54 1.57 -4.30 -0.14
C ALA A 54 2.31 -5.00 -1.30
N VAL A 55 3.60 -5.22 -1.16
CA VAL A 55 4.52 -5.66 -2.20
C VAL A 55 5.29 -6.90 -1.73
N ASP A 56 5.34 -7.92 -2.58
CA ASP A 56 5.92 -9.23 -2.30
C ASP A 56 7.45 -9.18 -2.18
N MET A 57 8.01 -9.47 -1.00
CA MET A 57 9.45 -9.51 -0.78
C MET A 57 10.03 -10.92 -0.68
N GLY A 58 9.25 -11.94 -1.03
CA GLY A 58 9.63 -13.34 -0.93
C GLY A 58 8.67 -14.12 -0.04
N ALA A 59 8.96 -15.41 0.16
CA ALA A 59 8.01 -16.37 0.74
C ALA A 59 7.48 -16.01 2.15
N LYS A 60 8.19 -15.15 2.90
CA LYS A 60 7.83 -14.71 4.25
C LYS A 60 8.08 -13.23 4.48
N ALA A 61 8.23 -12.45 3.42
CA ALA A 61 8.55 -11.04 3.57
C ALA A 61 7.61 -10.18 2.74
N ARG A 62 7.28 -9.01 3.28
CA ARG A 62 6.51 -7.99 2.59
C ARG A 62 6.96 -6.60 2.95
N PHE A 63 6.67 -5.69 2.04
CA PHE A 63 6.75 -4.27 2.26
C PHE A 63 5.38 -3.64 2.00
N ILE A 64 4.98 -2.69 2.84
CA ILE A 64 3.69 -2.04 2.77
C ILE A 64 3.88 -0.52 2.80
N ILE A 65 3.22 0.16 1.88
CA ILE A 65 3.02 1.61 1.89
C ILE A 65 1.56 1.89 2.22
N THR A 66 1.30 2.74 3.21
CA THR A 66 -0.04 3.29 3.45
C THR A 66 -0.01 4.80 3.25
N VAL A 67 -0.97 5.31 2.47
CA VAL A 67 -1.19 6.75 2.26
C VAL A 67 -2.56 7.12 2.79
N ALA A 68 -2.63 8.24 3.52
CA ALA A 68 -3.87 8.90 3.89
C ALA A 68 -3.86 10.38 3.47
N LEU A 69 -4.86 10.79 2.70
CA LEU A 69 -5.03 12.15 2.16
C LEU A 69 -6.08 12.98 2.93
N GLY A 70 -6.75 12.37 3.92
CA GLY A 70 -7.85 12.95 4.68
C GLY A 70 -9.24 12.59 4.12
N SER A 71 -10.25 12.67 4.99
CA SER A 71 -11.60 12.09 4.80
C SER A 71 -12.42 12.62 3.61
N ASN A 72 -12.01 13.76 3.03
CA ASN A 72 -12.71 14.40 1.91
C ASN A 72 -12.04 14.15 0.55
N ARG A 73 -11.01 13.29 0.50
CA ARG A 73 -10.27 12.99 -0.73
C ARG A 73 -10.63 11.63 -1.31
N PRO A 74 -10.61 11.47 -2.64
CA PRO A 74 -10.91 10.18 -3.26
C PRO A 74 -9.86 9.13 -2.87
N THR A 75 -10.33 7.94 -2.54
CA THR A 75 -9.51 6.75 -2.26
C THR A 75 -8.59 6.39 -3.43
N ASP A 76 -9.08 6.55 -4.66
CA ASP A 76 -8.27 6.32 -5.87
C ASP A 76 -7.06 7.26 -5.96
N GLU A 77 -7.17 8.48 -5.42
CA GLU A 77 -6.05 9.41 -5.34
C GLU A 77 -4.99 8.91 -4.33
N ALA A 78 -5.43 8.44 -3.17
CA ALA A 78 -4.54 7.85 -2.17
C ALA A 78 -3.81 6.61 -2.72
N CYS A 79 -4.52 5.80 -3.52
CA CYS A 79 -3.95 4.63 -4.18
C CYS A 79 -2.93 4.96 -5.26
N ALA A 80 -3.16 6.05 -6.03
CA ALA A 80 -2.19 6.52 -6.99
C ALA A 80 -0.89 6.97 -6.30
N GLU A 81 -0.99 7.73 -5.21
CA GLU A 81 0.18 8.17 -4.43
C GLU A 81 0.89 6.99 -3.74
N ALA A 82 0.15 6.06 -3.13
CA ALA A 82 0.73 4.86 -2.52
C ALA A 82 1.49 4.01 -3.55
N THR A 83 0.92 3.84 -4.74
CA THR A 83 1.57 3.10 -5.84
C THR A 83 2.84 3.80 -6.32
N LYS A 84 2.80 5.12 -6.46
CA LYS A 84 3.96 5.93 -6.86
C LYS A 84 5.11 5.81 -5.86
N VAL A 85 4.81 5.89 -4.56
CA VAL A 85 5.82 5.71 -3.52
C VAL A 85 6.35 4.28 -3.53
N ALA A 86 5.47 3.27 -3.64
CA ALA A 86 5.90 1.87 -3.72
C ALA A 86 6.82 1.62 -4.94
N GLN A 87 6.51 2.20 -6.10
CA GLN A 87 7.37 2.12 -7.29
C GLN A 87 8.73 2.78 -7.11
N ALA A 88 8.81 3.86 -6.34
CA ALA A 88 10.06 4.55 -6.05
C ALA A 88 10.92 3.79 -5.02
N VAL A 89 10.29 3.13 -4.04
CA VAL A 89 11.00 2.41 -2.96
C VAL A 89 11.41 1.01 -3.38
N GLU A 90 10.59 0.29 -4.14
CA GLU A 90 10.82 -1.11 -4.49
C GLU A 90 12.22 -1.43 -5.04
N PRO A 91 12.85 -0.59 -5.89
CA PRO A 91 14.19 -0.86 -6.42
C PRO A 91 15.30 -0.89 -5.34
N GLU A 92 15.08 -0.22 -4.21
CA GLU A 92 16.01 -0.16 -3.08
C GLU A 92 15.81 -1.33 -2.10
N LEU A 93 14.74 -2.09 -2.26
CA LEU A 93 14.43 -3.24 -1.41
C LEU A 93 15.22 -4.48 -1.86
N PRO A 94 15.56 -5.39 -0.92
CA PRO A 94 16.09 -6.68 -1.26
C PRO A 94 15.25 -7.40 -2.31
N LYS A 95 15.95 -8.02 -3.27
CA LYS A 95 15.33 -8.98 -4.17
C LYS A 95 15.26 -10.31 -3.43
N GLY A 96 14.06 -10.86 -3.31
CA GLY A 96 13.83 -12.19 -2.78
C GLY A 96 14.37 -13.28 -3.70
#